data_AF-A0A0C2FC71-F1
#
_entry.id   AF-A0A0C2FC71-F1
#
_cell.length_a   1.000
_cell.length_b   1.000
_cell.length_c   1.000
_cell.angle_alpha   90.00
_cell.angle_beta   90.00
_cell.angle_gamma   90.00
#
_symmetry.space_group_name_H-M   'P 1'
#
loop_
_entity.id
_entity.type
_entity.pdbx_description
1 polymer ?
#
loop_
_entity_poly.entity_id
_entity_poly.type
_entity_poly.pdbx_seq_one_letter_code
_entity_poly.pdbx_strand_id
1 'polypeptide(L)' 'MVQRQIFALPGRGVMCRAAGHDLHGDCLSCATCGSSLRNVGHHFIEDKFYCEVHGRQKKGLGPAMDPNLAA' A
#
# COMPACT_ATOMS: atom_id res chain seq x y z
N MET A 1 1.86 4.11 -14.63
CA MET A 1 3.10 4.53 -13.94
C MET A 1 2.94 4.37 -12.42
N VAL A 2 2.80 3.12 -11.94
CA VAL A 2 3.07 2.77 -10.54
C VAL A 2 4.59 2.73 -10.45
N GLN A 3 5.19 3.80 -9.95
CA GLN A 3 6.64 3.94 -9.86
C GLN A 3 7.17 2.85 -8.93
N ARG A 4 7.76 1.80 -9.53
CA ARG A 4 8.49 0.73 -8.84
C ARG A 4 9.78 1.32 -8.26
N GLN A 5 9.68 2.21 -7.28
CA GLN A 5 10.84 2.79 -6.59
C GLN A 5 11.22 1.91 -5.39
N ILE A 6 11.27 0.59 -5.58
CA ILE A 6 11.92 -0.31 -4.62
C ILE A 6 13.41 -0.30 -4.98
N PHE A 7 14.24 0.22 -4.11
CA PHE A 7 15.69 0.26 -4.28
C PHE A 7 16.38 -0.39 -3.08
N ALA A 8 17.42 -1.16 -3.36
CA ALA A 8 18.25 -1.77 -2.33
C ALA A 8 19.48 -0.89 -2.11
N LEU A 9 19.69 -0.43 -0.87
CA LEU A 9 20.90 0.31 -0.49
C LEU A 9 21.91 -0.66 0.14
N PRO A 10 23.18 -0.65 -0.28
CA PRO A 10 24.21 -1.47 0.35
C PRO A 10 24.34 -1.08 1.82
N GLY A 11 24.09 -2.04 2.72
CA GLY A 11 24.17 -1.87 4.17
C GLY A 11 22.89 -1.46 4.90
N ARG A 12 21.81 -1.08 4.21
CA ARG A 12 20.53 -0.66 4.84
C ARG A 12 19.33 -1.56 4.52
N GLY A 13 19.45 -2.44 3.54
CA GLY A 13 18.35 -3.33 3.14
C GLY A 13 17.44 -2.70 2.09
N VAL A 14 16.20 -3.19 2.02
CA VAL A 14 15.24 -2.83 0.98
C VAL A 14 14.43 -1.59 1.34
N MET A 15 14.44 -0.60 0.47
CA MET A 15 13.74 0.66 0.64
C MET A 15 12.75 0.84 -0.49
N CYS A 16 11.65 1.53 -0.21
CA CYS A 16 10.59 1.83 -1.14
C CYS A 16 10.27 3.32 -1.04
N ARG A 17 10.28 4.04 -2.17
CA ARG A 17 9.72 5.38 -2.22
C ARG A 17 8.31 5.34 -2.77
N ALA A 18 7.36 5.88 -2.03
CA ALA A 18 5.97 5.92 -2.45
C ALA A 18 5.33 7.24 -2.04
N ALA A 19 4.65 7.89 -2.97
CA ALA A 19 4.00 9.20 -2.79
C ALA A 19 4.93 10.31 -2.24
N GLY A 20 6.24 10.21 -2.45
CA GLY A 20 7.23 11.16 -1.93
C GLY A 20 7.82 10.80 -0.56
N HIS A 21 7.38 9.70 0.05
CA HIS A 21 7.92 9.19 1.30
C HIS A 21 8.83 7.99 1.09
N ASP A 22 9.97 7.97 1.78
CA ASP A 22 10.90 6.83 1.81
C ASP A 22 10.54 5.91 2.99
N LEU A 23 10.18 4.67 2.67
CA LEU A 23 9.68 3.66 3.60
C LEU A 23 10.52 2.40 3.47
N HIS A 24 10.60 1.60 4.52
CA HIS A 24 11.20 0.27 4.38
C HIS A 24 10.31 -0.62 3.52
N GLY A 25 10.93 -1.54 2.78
CA GLY A 25 10.22 -2.50 1.95
C GLY A 25 9.21 -3.34 2.74
N ASP A 26 9.49 -3.62 4.00
CA ASP A 26 8.62 -4.38 4.91
C ASP A 26 7.59 -3.49 5.64
N CYS A 27 7.84 -2.19 5.76
CA CYS A 27 6.88 -1.22 6.31
C CYS A 27 5.78 -0.84 5.31
N LEU A 28 6.01 -1.06 4.00
CA LEU A 28 5.01 -0.87 2.98
C LEU A 28 3.98 -2.01 3.03
N SER A 29 3.09 -1.96 4.02
CA SER A 29 2.02 -2.92 4.24
C SER A 29 0.65 -2.24 4.22
N CYS A 30 -0.39 -3.01 3.87
CA CYS A 30 -1.72 -2.46 3.79
C CYS A 30 -2.24 -2.11 5.20
N ALA A 31 -2.69 -0.87 5.41
CA ALA A 31 -3.25 -0.45 6.70
C ALA A 31 -4.54 -1.20 7.12
N THR A 32 -5.19 -1.89 6.19
CA THR A 32 -6.42 -2.67 6.46
C THR A 32 -6.13 -4.15 6.74
N CYS A 33 -5.29 -4.80 5.93
CA CYS A 33 -5.04 -6.25 6.05
C CYS A 33 -3.61 -6.64 6.42
N GLY A 34 -2.70 -5.67 6.53
CA GLY A 34 -1.29 -5.92 6.88
C GLY A 34 -0.46 -6.60 5.79
N SER A 35 -1.03 -6.89 4.61
CA SER A 35 -0.30 -7.57 3.52
C SER A 35 0.83 -6.70 2.98
N SER A 36 1.99 -7.32 2.73
CA SER A 36 3.18 -6.64 2.17
C SER A 36 2.93 -6.20 0.73
N LEU A 37 3.11 -4.91 0.47
CA LEU A 37 2.85 -4.26 -0.83
C LEU A 37 4.11 -4.11 -1.69
N ARG A 38 5.23 -4.63 -1.21
CA ARG A 38 6.58 -4.46 -1.77
C ARG A 38 6.72 -4.94 -3.23
N ASN A 39 5.87 -5.83 -3.71
CA ASN A 39 5.94 -6.35 -5.09
C ASN A 39 4.60 -6.29 -5.85
N VAL A 40 3.63 -5.55 -5.33
CA VAL A 40 2.27 -5.47 -5.89
C VAL A 40 1.83 -4.00 -6.02
N GLY A 41 0.78 -3.77 -6.81
CA GLY A 41 0.15 -2.46 -6.90
C GLY A 41 -0.39 -2.01 -5.54
N HIS A 42 -0.06 -0.78 -5.15
CA HIS A 42 -0.55 -0.16 -3.93
C HIS A 42 -1.19 1.19 -4.25
N HIS A 43 -2.13 1.59 -3.40
CA HIS A 43 -2.80 2.87 -3.47
C HIS A 43 -2.44 3.71 -2.24
N PHE A 44 -2.01 4.95 -2.48
CA PHE A 44 -1.79 5.93 -1.43
C PHE A 44 -3.02 6.82 -1.30
N ILE A 45 -3.70 6.75 -0.16
CA ILE A 45 -4.96 7.45 0.11
C ILE A 45 -4.89 7.93 1.57
N GLU A 46 -5.15 9.22 1.82
CA GLU A 46 -5.12 9.79 3.18
C GLU A 46 -3.81 9.50 3.95
N ASP A 47 -2.66 9.63 3.28
CA ASP A 47 -1.34 9.34 3.86
C ASP A 47 -1.09 7.86 4.24
N LYS A 48 -1.98 6.96 3.82
CA LYS A 48 -1.90 5.52 4.12
C LYS A 48 -1.78 4.67 2.87
N PHE A 49 -1.10 3.53 3.02
CA PHE A 49 -0.92 2.55 1.97
C PHE A 49 -1.99 1.46 2.03
N TYR A 50 -2.59 1.19 0.87
CA TYR A 50 -3.60 0.16 0.69
C TYR A 50 -3.20 -0.76 -0.47
N CYS A 51 -3.57 -2.04 -0.38
CA CYS A 51 -3.43 -2.97 -1.50
C CYS A 51 -4.38 -2.61 -2.64
N GLU A 52 -4.21 -3.25 -3.79
CA GLU A 52 -5.10 -3.09 -4.94
C GLU A 52 -6.58 -3.25 -4.56
N VAL A 53 -6.92 -4.26 -3.75
CA VAL A 53 -8.30 -4.52 -3.28
C VAL A 53 -8.82 -3.37 -2.41
N HIS A 54 -8.17 -3.11 -1.27
CA HIS A 54 -8.61 -2.09 -0.30
C HIS A 54 -8.49 -0.67 -0.85
N GLY A 55 -7.51 -0.40 -1.70
CA GLY A 55 -7.31 0.89 -2.33
C GLY A 55 -8.36 1.17 -3.41
N ARG A 56 -8.73 0.17 -4.21
CA ARG A 56 -9.85 0.28 -5.15
C ARG A 56 -11.18 0.48 -4.42
N GLN A 57 -11.39 -0.21 -3.31
CA GLN A 57 -12.56 -0.04 -2.44
C GLN A 57 -12.61 1.37 -1.84
N LYS A 58 -11.50 1.87 -1.27
CA LYS A 58 -11.38 3.25 -0.74
C LYS A 58 -11.58 4.32 -1.82
N LYS A 59 -11.18 4.06 -3.07
CA LYS A 59 -11.44 4.97 -4.20
C LYS A 59 -12.87 4.88 -4.75
N GLY A 60 -13.74 4.03 -4.20
CA GLY A 60 -15.12 3.85 -4.68
C GLY A 60 -15.23 3.10 -6.01
N LEU A 61 -14.18 2.38 -6.43
CA LEU A 61 -14.12 1.64 -7.69
C LEU A 61 -14.47 0.14 -7.54
N GLY A 62 -14.98 -0.27 -6.37
CA GLY A 62 -15.42 -1.63 -6.07
C GLY A 62 -16.59 -1.63 -5.08
N PRO A 63 -17.27 -2.77 -4.88
CA PRO A 63 -18.35 -2.86 -3.90
C PRO A 63 -17.80 -2.48 -2.53
N ALA A 64 -18.44 -1.50 -1.89
CA ALA A 64 -18.12 -1.08 -0.54
C ALA A 64 -18.36 -2.28 0.38
N MET A 65 -17.30 -2.88 0.88
CA MET A 65 -17.37 -3.71 2.08
C MET A 65 -17.39 -2.73 3.25
N ASP A 66 -18.58 -2.25 3.58
CA ASP A 66 -18.78 -1.66 4.88
C ASP A 66 -18.61 -2.79 5.93
N PRO A 67 -17.74 -2.64 6.94
CA PRO A 67 -17.56 -3.66 7.97
C PRO A 67 -18.68 -3.63 9.04
N ASN A 68 -19.74 -2.85 8.83
CA ASN A 68 -20.79 -2.60 9.84
C ASN A 68 -22.19 -3.06 9.43
N LEU A 69 -22.42 -3.56 8.21
CA LEU A 69 -23.69 -4.21 7.82
C LEU A 69 -23.70 -5.73 8.10
N ALA A 70 -22.61 -6.27 8.65
CA ALA A 70 -22.63 -7.60 9.28
C ALA A 70 -23.18 -7.49 10.72
N ALA A 71 -24.41 -7.00 10.87
CA ALA A 71 -25.15 -6.98 12.13
C ALA A 71 -26.42 -7.83 11.99
#